data_AF-A0A3M1SGZ1-F1
#
_entry.id   AF-A0A3M1SGZ1-F1
#
_cell.length_a   1.000
_cell.length_b   1.000
_cell.length_c   1.000
_cell.angle_alpha   90.00
_cell.angle_beta   90.00
_cell.angle_gamma   90.00
#
_symmetry.space_group_name_H-M   'P 1'
#
loop_
_entity.id
_entity.type
_entity.pdbx_description
1 polymer ?
#
loop_
_entity_poly.entity_id
_entity_poly.type
_entity_poly.pdbx_seq_one_letter_code
_entity_poly.pdbx_strand_id
1 'polypeptide(L)'
;MANIRCPACGKENLPETKYCGECGVNLQNESFSHRNGDSTKLTSSSLRKSDLSIDLNDESLPKEVHAFLVIERGFSVGTKFYLTADESYIGRWDADNGIFPDIDLDPYDPEAKVSRRHARIIRENGNYSIEDLGSTNGTFVNRGKRLTPGTKYPLANGDEIIVGKTFLRFYIRYREDSEGTNVDL
;
A
#
# COMPACT_ATOMS: atom_id res chain seq x y z
N MET A 1 -5.77 -20.64 32.88
CA MET A 1 -5.93 -20.39 31.43
C MET A 1 -4.62 -19.79 30.94
N ALA A 2 -4.03 -20.31 29.86
CA ALA A 2 -2.72 -19.85 29.40
C ALA A 2 -2.86 -18.67 28.44
N ASN A 3 -2.14 -17.57 28.69
CA ASN A 3 -2.08 -16.42 27.77
C ASN A 3 -1.50 -16.86 26.42
N ILE A 4 -2.04 -16.34 25.32
CA ILE A 4 -1.53 -16.61 23.98
C ILE A 4 -0.50 -15.54 23.61
N ARG A 5 0.73 -15.98 23.32
CA ARG A 5 1.79 -15.08 22.90
C ARG A 5 1.75 -14.91 21.38
N CYS A 6 1.69 -13.66 20.93
CA CYS A 6 1.67 -13.33 19.51
C CYS A 6 2.96 -13.81 18.83
N PRO A 7 2.89 -14.62 17.77
CA PRO A 7 4.08 -15.12 17.07
C PRO A 7 4.78 -14.02 16.26
N ALA A 8 4.08 -12.94 15.92
CA ALA A 8 4.63 -11.84 15.11
C ALA A 8 5.41 -10.81 15.95
N CYS A 9 4.87 -10.39 17.09
CA CYS A 9 5.47 -9.32 17.91
C CYS A 9 5.83 -9.72 19.34
N GLY A 10 5.48 -10.94 19.77
CA GLY A 10 5.80 -11.46 21.10
C GLY A 10 4.93 -10.94 22.24
N LYS A 11 3.92 -10.09 21.97
CA LYS A 11 2.96 -9.59 22.98
C LYS A 11 2.07 -10.71 23.53
N GLU A 12 1.82 -10.70 24.83
CA GLU A 12 0.84 -11.59 25.45
C GLU A 12 -0.59 -11.05 25.27
N ASN A 13 -1.49 -11.93 24.84
CA ASN A 13 -2.90 -11.65 24.64
C ASN A 13 -3.76 -12.65 25.43
N LEU A 14 -5.04 -12.32 25.59
CA LEU A 14 -5.97 -13.19 26.31
C LEU A 14 -6.27 -14.46 25.50
N PRO A 15 -6.60 -15.59 26.15
CA PRO A 15 -6.71 -16.91 25.51
C PRO A 15 -7.79 -17.05 24.41
N GLU A 16 -8.68 -16.06 24.26
CA GLU A 16 -9.75 -16.03 23.24
C GLU A 16 -9.61 -14.85 22.26
N THR A 17 -8.52 -14.09 22.35
CA THR A 17 -8.27 -12.93 21.50
C THR A 17 -8.10 -13.37 20.04
N LYS A 18 -9.00 -12.91 19.15
CA LYS A 18 -8.94 -13.21 17.71
C LYS A 18 -7.76 -12.56 17.01
N TYR A 19 -7.39 -11.35 17.44
CA TYR A 19 -6.35 -10.53 16.84
C TYR A 19 -5.46 -9.89 17.91
N CYS A 20 -4.15 -9.87 17.72
CA CYS A 20 -3.23 -9.24 18.65
C CYS A 20 -3.58 -7.76 18.84
N GLY A 21 -3.82 -7.33 20.09
CA GLY A 21 -4.19 -5.94 20.39
C GLY A 21 -3.06 -4.93 20.17
N GLU A 22 -1.86 -5.39 19.83
CA GLU A 22 -0.71 -4.53 19.54
C GLU A 22 -0.42 -4.43 18.04
N CYS A 23 -0.40 -5.56 17.33
CA CYS A 23 0.04 -5.62 15.93
C CYS A 23 -1.04 -6.08 14.96
N GLY A 24 -2.27 -6.36 15.43
CA GLY A 24 -3.42 -6.71 14.60
C GLY A 24 -3.42 -8.10 13.97
N VAL A 25 -2.34 -8.89 14.13
CA VAL A 25 -2.25 -10.23 13.52
C VAL A 25 -3.30 -11.18 14.11
N ASN A 26 -3.89 -12.02 13.26
CA ASN A 26 -4.84 -13.03 13.69
C ASN A 26 -4.12 -14.14 14.50
N LEU A 27 -4.63 -14.43 15.70
CA LEU A 27 -4.04 -15.41 16.63
C LEU A 27 -4.72 -16.79 16.57
N GLN A 28 -5.76 -16.95 15.75
CA GLN A 28 -6.57 -18.18 15.64
C GLN A 28 -6.21 -19.06 14.44
N ASN A 29 -5.27 -18.65 13.58
CA ASN A 29 -4.97 -19.38 12.35
C ASN A 29 -3.65 -20.16 12.48
N GLU A 30 -3.71 -21.49 12.41
CA GLU A 30 -2.59 -22.44 12.58
C GLU A 30 -1.59 -22.46 11.40
N SER A 31 -1.69 -21.54 10.45
CA SER A 31 -0.82 -21.50 9.25
C SER A 31 0.57 -20.89 9.47
N PHE A 32 0.92 -20.48 10.70
CA PHE A 32 2.24 -19.94 11.03
C PHE A 32 3.11 -20.95 11.77
N SER A 33 3.33 -22.11 11.15
CA SER A 33 4.33 -23.08 11.59
C SER A 33 5.69 -22.77 10.94
N HIS A 34 6.63 -22.36 11.78
CA HIS A 34 8.09 -22.43 11.60
C HIS A 34 8.75 -21.74 10.39
N ARG A 35 9.52 -20.68 10.67
CA ARG A 35 10.94 -20.64 10.27
C ARG A 35 11.81 -20.14 11.43
N ASN A 36 12.55 -21.08 12.02
CA ASN A 36 13.65 -20.82 12.93
C ASN A 36 14.73 -20.01 12.22
N GLY A 37 15.42 -19.17 12.98
CA GLY A 37 16.43 -18.25 12.48
C GLY A 37 17.57 -18.95 11.73
N ASP A 38 18.04 -18.28 10.67
CA ASP A 38 19.45 -18.26 10.36
C ASP A 38 19.81 -16.89 9.76
N SER A 39 20.84 -16.28 10.33
CA SER A 39 21.44 -15.05 9.82
C SER A 39 22.28 -15.40 8.61
N THR A 40 21.67 -15.50 7.43
CA THR A 40 22.43 -15.59 6.18
C THR A 40 22.08 -14.43 5.27
N LYS A 41 23.10 -13.58 5.05
CA LYS A 41 23.20 -12.49 4.07
C LYS A 41 22.31 -12.73 2.84
N LEU A 42 21.19 -12.02 2.75
CA LEU A 42 20.42 -11.89 1.52
C LEU A 42 21.08 -10.79 0.67
N THR A 43 21.96 -11.24 -0.21
CA THR A 43 22.45 -10.45 -1.34
C THR A 43 21.26 -10.05 -2.22
N SER A 44 21.30 -8.83 -2.75
CA SER A 44 20.27 -8.12 -3.52
C SER A 44 19.92 -8.71 -4.90
N SER A 45 19.83 -10.04 -5.02
CA SER A 45 19.65 -10.71 -6.30
C SER A 45 18.86 -12.01 -6.14
N SER A 46 17.55 -11.90 -5.91
CA SER A 46 16.49 -12.85 -6.32
C SER A 46 15.24 -12.67 -5.45
N LEU A 47 14.55 -11.55 -5.59
CA LEU A 47 13.11 -11.52 -5.34
C LEU A 47 12.47 -12.14 -6.59
N ARG A 48 11.84 -13.32 -6.44
CA ARG A 48 11.11 -13.94 -7.55
C ARG A 48 9.87 -13.09 -7.83
N LYS A 49 9.59 -12.82 -9.11
CA LYS A 49 8.39 -12.11 -9.60
C LYS A 49 7.06 -12.64 -9.01
N SER A 50 7.05 -13.87 -8.48
CA SER A 50 5.89 -14.57 -7.93
C SER A 50 5.48 -14.16 -6.51
N ASP A 51 6.31 -13.45 -5.75
CA ASP A 51 5.93 -12.98 -4.40
C ASP A 51 5.28 -11.57 -4.44
N LEU A 52 5.33 -10.92 -5.61
CA LEU A 52 4.68 -9.64 -5.92
C LEU A 52 3.47 -9.82 -6.86
N SER A 53 3.05 -11.06 -7.12
CA SER A 53 1.89 -11.32 -7.97
C SER A 53 0.62 -10.95 -7.24
N ILE A 54 0.07 -9.77 -7.55
CA ILE A 54 -1.37 -9.75 -7.80
C ILE A 54 -1.56 -10.71 -8.96
N ASP A 55 -2.39 -11.74 -8.80
CA ASP A 55 -2.92 -12.45 -9.95
C ASP A 55 -3.62 -11.38 -10.80
N LEU A 56 -2.96 -10.93 -11.87
CA LEU A 56 -3.51 -9.93 -12.79
C LEU A 56 -4.83 -10.45 -13.42
N ASN A 57 -5.07 -11.75 -13.30
CA ASN A 57 -6.26 -12.50 -13.70
C ASN A 57 -7.21 -12.81 -12.53
N ASP A 58 -7.09 -12.15 -11.39
CA ASP A 58 -8.05 -12.27 -10.30
C ASP A 58 -9.41 -11.70 -10.74
N GLU A 59 -10.27 -12.58 -11.25
CA GLU A 59 -11.63 -12.25 -11.70
C GLU A 59 -12.53 -11.73 -10.57
N SER A 60 -12.11 -11.85 -9.31
CA SER A 60 -12.83 -11.29 -8.18
C SER A 60 -12.62 -9.78 -8.01
N LEU A 61 -11.61 -9.19 -8.67
CA LEU A 61 -11.38 -7.74 -8.62
C LEU A 61 -12.36 -6.98 -9.51
N PRO A 62 -12.91 -5.83 -9.04
CA PRO A 62 -13.81 -5.00 -9.84
C PRO A 62 -13.21 -4.65 -11.20
N LYS A 63 -14.08 -4.58 -12.21
CA LYS A 63 -13.63 -4.30 -13.56
C LYS A 63 -13.08 -2.88 -13.71
N GLU A 64 -13.42 -1.96 -12.81
CA GLU A 64 -12.95 -0.57 -12.89
C GLU A 64 -11.53 -0.38 -12.33
N VAL A 65 -10.97 -1.36 -11.61
CA VAL A 65 -9.60 -1.24 -11.08
C VAL A 65 -8.62 -1.11 -12.24
N HIS A 66 -7.89 0.00 -12.29
CA HIS A 66 -6.89 0.31 -13.33
C HIS A 66 -5.47 0.44 -12.78
N ALA A 67 -5.33 0.67 -11.47
CA ALA A 67 -4.06 0.69 -10.77
C ALA A 67 -4.25 0.30 -9.28
N PHE A 68 -3.15 0.08 -8.57
CA PHE A 68 -3.17 -0.14 -7.12
C PHE A 68 -1.87 0.30 -6.45
N LEU A 69 -1.96 0.59 -5.15
CA LEU A 69 -0.83 0.85 -4.27
C LEU A 69 -0.61 -0.33 -3.32
N VAL A 70 0.66 -0.62 -2.98
CA VAL A 70 1.02 -1.64 -1.99
C VAL A 70 1.90 -1.03 -0.90
N ILE A 71 1.59 -1.25 0.37
CA ILE A 71 2.50 -0.87 1.47
C ILE A 71 3.75 -1.75 1.41
N GLU A 72 4.93 -1.13 1.39
CA GLU A 72 6.21 -1.84 1.30
C GLU A 72 6.97 -1.96 2.61
N ARG A 73 6.64 -1.15 3.61
CA ARG A 73 7.36 -1.13 4.89
C ARG A 73 6.42 -1.00 6.08
N GLY A 74 6.90 -1.45 7.24
CA GLY A 74 6.16 -1.41 8.50
C GLY A 74 5.41 -2.71 8.78
N PHE A 75 4.41 -2.64 9.64
CA PHE A 75 3.65 -3.82 10.09
C PHE A 75 2.58 -4.27 9.08
N SER A 76 2.19 -3.39 8.16
CA SER A 76 1.08 -3.62 7.22
C SER A 76 1.56 -3.83 5.78
N VAL A 77 2.79 -4.32 5.61
CA VAL A 77 3.38 -4.66 4.30
C VAL A 77 2.44 -5.60 3.53
N GLY A 78 2.29 -5.33 2.23
CA GLY A 78 1.43 -6.11 1.34
C GLY A 78 -0.03 -5.64 1.30
N THR A 79 -0.44 -4.72 2.17
CA THR A 79 -1.77 -4.08 2.10
C THR A 79 -1.93 -3.39 0.75
N LYS A 80 -3.03 -3.66 0.06
CA LYS A 80 -3.35 -3.15 -1.27
C LYS A 80 -4.47 -2.11 -1.21
N PHE A 81 -4.31 -1.04 -1.97
CA PHE A 81 -5.35 -0.04 -2.20
C PHE A 81 -5.62 0.04 -3.70
N TYR A 82 -6.84 -0.26 -4.13
CA TYR A 82 -7.21 -0.31 -5.54
C TYR A 82 -7.74 1.04 -6.00
N LEU A 83 -7.25 1.51 -7.14
CA LEU A 83 -7.67 2.76 -7.77
C LEU A 83 -8.66 2.42 -8.88
N THR A 84 -9.87 2.95 -8.75
CA THR A 84 -10.99 2.73 -9.67
C THR A 84 -11.44 4.01 -10.37
N ALA A 85 -11.24 5.17 -9.75
CA ALA A 85 -11.55 6.49 -10.31
C ALA A 85 -10.32 7.13 -10.97
N ASP A 86 -10.54 8.09 -11.87
CA ASP A 86 -9.43 8.80 -12.54
C ASP A 86 -8.69 9.76 -11.59
N GLU A 87 -9.32 10.21 -10.51
CA GLU A 87 -8.64 10.85 -9.38
C GLU A 87 -8.80 9.99 -8.13
N SER A 88 -7.72 9.77 -7.39
CA SER A 88 -7.73 9.03 -6.12
C SER A 88 -6.94 9.80 -5.06
N TYR A 89 -7.62 10.21 -3.99
CA TYR A 89 -7.06 11.01 -2.92
C TYR A 89 -6.42 10.11 -1.85
N ILE A 90 -5.20 10.47 -1.46
CA ILE A 90 -4.41 9.81 -0.42
C ILE A 90 -4.35 10.71 0.80
N GLY A 91 -4.65 10.15 1.96
CA GLY A 91 -4.63 10.92 3.20
C GLY A 91 -5.00 10.10 4.42
N ARG A 92 -5.52 10.78 5.42
CA ARG A 92 -6.11 10.16 6.62
C ARG A 92 -7.57 10.54 6.70
N TRP A 93 -8.41 9.57 7.02
CA TRP A 93 -9.81 9.80 7.34
C TRP A 93 -9.92 10.80 8.51
N ASP A 94 -10.79 11.80 8.37
CA ASP A 94 -11.19 12.69 9.45
C ASP A 94 -12.68 13.01 9.34
N ALA A 95 -13.51 12.25 10.08
CA ALA A 95 -14.96 12.37 10.03
C ALA A 95 -15.44 13.71 10.58
N ASP A 96 -14.78 14.22 11.63
CA ASP A 96 -15.15 15.48 12.29
C ASP A 96 -15.03 16.68 11.34
N ASN A 97 -14.09 16.60 10.40
CA ASN A 97 -13.85 17.63 9.39
C ASN A 97 -14.39 17.25 8.00
N GLY A 98 -15.11 16.12 7.87
CA GLY A 98 -15.71 15.66 6.62
C GLY A 98 -14.69 15.27 5.53
N ILE A 99 -13.55 14.72 5.92
CA ILE A 99 -12.49 14.30 5.00
C ILE A 99 -12.46 12.77 4.88
N PHE A 100 -12.71 12.28 3.68
CA PHE A 100 -12.82 10.85 3.35
C PHE A 100 -11.97 10.55 2.11
N PRO A 101 -10.65 10.31 2.26
CA PRO A 101 -9.80 9.98 1.12
C PRO A 101 -10.16 8.59 0.56
N ASP A 102 -10.00 8.40 -0.75
CA ASP A 102 -10.16 7.09 -1.40
C ASP A 102 -9.15 6.07 -0.83
N ILE A 103 -7.95 6.56 -0.51
CA ILE A 103 -6.86 5.79 0.06
C ILE A 103 -6.61 6.32 1.47
N ASP A 104 -7.28 5.71 2.44
CA ASP A 104 -7.12 6.02 3.85
C ASP A 104 -5.89 5.32 4.44
N LEU A 105 -4.91 6.15 4.84
CA LEU A 105 -3.68 5.73 5.48
C LEU A 105 -3.71 5.87 7.00
N ASP A 106 -4.80 6.35 7.61
CA ASP A 106 -4.89 6.55 9.06
C ASP A 106 -4.53 5.29 9.87
N PRO A 107 -5.06 4.09 9.54
CA PRO A 107 -4.74 2.87 10.28
C PRO A 107 -3.26 2.42 10.13
N TYR A 108 -2.55 3.00 9.16
CA TYR A 108 -1.21 2.59 8.74
C TYR A 108 -0.13 3.63 9.11
N ASP A 109 -0.53 4.72 9.74
CA ASP A 109 0.33 5.85 10.09
C ASP A 109 0.13 6.27 11.56
N PRO A 110 0.60 5.44 12.52
CA PRO A 110 0.38 5.68 13.95
C PRO A 110 1.02 6.98 14.48
N GLU A 111 2.02 7.51 13.76
CA GLU A 111 2.67 8.77 14.11
C GLU A 111 2.00 10.01 13.48
N ALA A 112 0.88 9.82 12.76
CA ALA A 112 0.13 10.86 12.05
C ALA A 112 1.03 11.75 11.17
N LYS A 113 1.95 11.14 10.40
CA LYS A 113 2.83 11.83 9.45
C LYS A 113 2.18 12.07 8.09
N VAL A 114 1.08 11.39 7.79
CA VAL A 114 0.24 11.60 6.63
C VAL A 114 -0.79 12.68 6.98
N SER A 115 -0.76 13.79 6.23
CA SER A 115 -1.81 14.80 6.28
C SER A 115 -3.17 14.23 5.85
N ARG A 116 -4.27 14.78 6.37
CA ARG A 116 -5.64 14.34 6.02
C ARG A 116 -5.92 14.43 4.51
N ARG A 117 -5.43 15.49 3.87
CA ARG A 117 -5.38 15.67 2.41
C ARG A 117 -3.90 15.75 2.03
N HIS A 118 -3.28 14.64 1.68
CA HIS A 118 -1.83 14.59 1.50
C HIS A 118 -1.43 14.73 0.05
N ALA A 119 -1.94 13.84 -0.78
CA ALA A 119 -1.62 13.74 -2.18
C ALA A 119 -2.83 13.22 -2.95
N ARG A 120 -2.78 13.29 -4.26
CA ARG A 120 -3.71 12.57 -5.14
C ARG A 120 -2.96 11.94 -6.30
N ILE A 121 -3.43 10.79 -6.74
CA ILE A 121 -3.03 10.19 -8.00
C ILE A 121 -4.10 10.54 -9.04
N ILE A 122 -3.65 10.95 -10.22
CA ILE A 122 -4.48 11.36 -11.35
C ILE A 122 -4.13 10.47 -12.54
N ARG A 123 -5.16 9.92 -13.19
CA ARG A 123 -5.09 9.19 -14.43
C ARG A 123 -5.72 10.03 -15.53
N GLU A 124 -4.94 10.36 -16.56
CA GLU A 124 -5.39 11.14 -17.72
C GLU A 124 -4.82 10.48 -18.98
N ASN A 125 -5.68 10.10 -19.93
CA ASN A 125 -5.28 9.46 -21.20
C ASN A 125 -4.30 8.29 -20.98
N GLY A 126 -4.67 7.35 -20.10
CA GLY A 126 -3.83 6.19 -19.76
C GLY A 126 -2.56 6.47 -18.94
N ASN A 127 -2.19 7.73 -18.76
CA ASN A 127 -0.99 8.15 -18.04
C ASN A 127 -1.31 8.48 -16.58
N TYR A 128 -0.36 8.21 -15.69
CA TYR A 128 -0.51 8.47 -14.26
C TYR A 128 0.41 9.58 -13.79
N SER A 129 -0.08 10.36 -12.85
CA SER A 129 0.72 11.34 -12.11
C SER A 129 0.31 11.40 -10.65
N ILE A 130 1.21 11.85 -9.79
CA ILE A 130 0.92 12.18 -8.39
C ILE A 130 1.14 13.66 -8.15
N GLU A 131 0.29 14.25 -7.32
CA GLU A 131 0.37 15.63 -6.90
C GLU A 131 0.33 15.71 -5.38
N ASP A 132 1.31 16.37 -4.76
CA ASP A 132 1.27 16.71 -3.34
C ASP A 132 0.33 17.89 -3.12
N LEU A 133 -0.61 17.77 -2.16
CA LEU A 133 -1.68 18.75 -1.91
C LEU A 133 -1.32 19.76 -0.82
N GLY A 134 -0.02 20.00 -0.58
CA GLY A 134 0.46 20.88 0.49
C GLY A 134 0.63 20.13 1.81
N SER A 135 1.08 18.89 1.73
CA SER A 135 1.27 18.04 2.90
C SER A 135 2.38 18.57 3.82
N THR A 136 2.29 18.26 5.12
CA THR A 136 3.29 18.71 6.11
C THR A 136 4.64 18.04 5.87
N ASN A 137 4.65 16.71 5.76
CA ASN A 137 5.88 15.91 5.66
C ASN A 137 6.33 15.65 4.22
N GLY A 138 5.50 15.96 3.24
CA GLY A 138 5.86 15.89 1.82
C GLY A 138 5.59 14.53 1.19
N THR A 139 5.50 14.59 -0.13
CA THR A 139 5.49 13.43 -1.01
C THR A 139 6.81 13.33 -1.76
N PHE A 140 7.30 12.10 -1.95
CA PHE A 140 8.53 11.80 -2.69
C PHE A 140 8.27 10.61 -3.61
N VAL A 141 8.95 10.58 -4.76
CA VAL A 141 8.95 9.43 -5.67
C VAL A 141 10.37 8.93 -5.83
N ASN A 142 10.56 7.61 -5.72
CA ASN A 142 11.85 6.91 -5.88
C ASN A 142 12.99 7.51 -5.05
N ARG A 143 12.69 7.97 -3.82
CA ARG A 143 13.65 8.64 -2.91
C ARG A 143 14.33 9.87 -3.52
N GLY A 144 13.69 10.46 -4.53
CA GLY A 144 14.15 11.67 -5.17
C GLY A 144 13.92 12.92 -4.31
N LYS A 145 13.89 14.07 -4.96
CA LYS A 145 13.57 15.34 -4.31
C LYS A 145 12.09 15.33 -3.88
N ARG A 146 11.80 16.04 -2.78
CA ARG A 146 10.41 16.32 -2.36
C ARG A 146 9.67 16.97 -3.53
N LEU A 147 8.47 16.48 -3.82
CA LEU A 147 7.63 17.08 -4.85
C LEU A 147 7.23 18.49 -4.43
N THR A 148 7.18 19.39 -5.41
CA THR A 148 6.62 20.73 -5.21
C THR A 148 5.10 20.60 -5.08
N PRO A 149 4.47 21.10 -3.99
CA PRO A 149 3.02 21.07 -3.84
C PRO A 149 2.30 21.71 -5.04
N GLY A 150 1.18 21.12 -5.45
CA GLY A 150 0.37 21.57 -6.59
C GLY A 150 0.96 21.26 -7.98
N THR A 151 2.11 20.57 -8.05
CA THR A 151 2.74 20.19 -9.33
C THR A 151 2.57 18.70 -9.56
N LYS A 152 1.99 18.33 -10.72
CA LYS A 152 1.88 16.93 -11.16
C LYS A 152 3.29 16.35 -11.42
N TYR A 153 3.58 15.20 -10.84
CA TYR A 153 4.78 14.41 -11.08
C TYR A 153 4.40 13.09 -11.78
N PRO A 154 4.96 12.76 -12.96
CA PRO A 154 4.64 11.51 -13.66
C PRO A 154 4.94 10.28 -12.82
N LEU A 155 4.03 9.29 -12.84
CA LEU A 155 4.22 7.99 -12.18
C LEU A 155 4.34 6.88 -13.21
N ALA A 156 5.38 6.06 -13.06
CA ALA A 156 5.57 4.83 -13.82
C ALA A 156 5.20 3.60 -12.98
N ASN A 157 4.79 2.53 -13.65
CA ASN A 157 4.55 1.24 -13.03
C ASN A 157 5.80 0.75 -12.26
N GLY A 158 5.65 0.44 -10.98
CA GLY A 158 6.73 0.03 -10.08
C GLY A 158 7.42 1.17 -9.31
N ASP A 159 6.96 2.42 -9.43
CA ASP A 159 7.53 3.54 -8.67
C ASP A 159 7.26 3.42 -7.17
N GLU A 160 8.27 3.71 -6.35
CA GLU A 160 8.13 3.90 -4.90
C GLU A 160 7.58 5.30 -4.65
N ILE A 161 6.46 5.40 -3.94
CA ILE A 161 5.86 6.64 -3.48
C ILE A 161 6.01 6.70 -1.96
N ILE A 162 6.56 7.79 -1.45
CA ILE A 162 6.67 8.04 -0.02
C ILE A 162 5.73 9.20 0.32
N VAL A 163 4.72 8.93 1.13
CA VAL A 163 3.72 9.90 1.59
C VAL A 163 3.93 10.08 3.09
N GLY A 164 4.48 11.23 3.51
CA GLY A 164 4.93 11.42 4.89
C GLY A 164 6.03 10.44 5.28
N LYS A 165 5.69 9.37 6.02
CA LYS A 165 6.61 8.26 6.36
C LYS A 165 6.12 6.89 5.84
N THR A 166 5.03 6.86 5.09
CA THR A 166 4.47 5.62 4.54
C THR A 166 5.09 5.34 3.18
N PHE A 167 5.59 4.12 2.99
CA PHE A 167 6.22 3.66 1.76
C PHE A 167 5.22 2.81 0.97
N LEU A 168 4.85 3.30 -0.20
CA LEU A 168 3.89 2.69 -1.12
C LEU A 168 4.61 2.34 -2.43
N ARG A 169 4.18 1.27 -3.08
CA ARG A 169 4.60 0.94 -4.44
C ARG A 169 3.40 1.06 -5.36
N PHE A 170 3.57 1.78 -6.46
CA PHE A 170 2.53 1.96 -7.46
C PHE A 170 2.59 0.88 -8.55
N TYR A 171 1.45 0.34 -8.92
CA TYR A 171 1.33 -0.63 -10.01
C TYR A 171 0.13 -0.31 -10.89
N ILE A 172 0.31 -0.46 -12.20
CA ILE A 172 -0.75 -0.36 -13.20
C ILE A 172 -1.30 -1.77 -13.43
N ARG A 173 -2.63 -1.90 -13.43
CA ARG A 173 -3.29 -3.12 -13.89
C ARG A 173 -3.47 -3.04 -15.39
N TYR A 174 -2.63 -3.78 -16.11
CA TYR A 174 -2.87 -4.04 -17.53
C TYR A 174 -4.02 -5.03 -17.67
N ARG A 175 -4.98 -4.73 -18.54
CA ARG A 175 -5.95 -5.74 -18.99
C ARG A 175 -5.40 -6.30 -20.30
N GLU A 176 -5.36 -7.62 -20.42
CA GLU A 176 -5.27 -8.21 -21.75
C GLU A 176 -6.63 -8.05 -22.40
N ASP A 177 -6.72 -7.16 -23.37
CA ASP A 177 -7.86 -7.14 -24.27
C ASP A 177 -7.85 -8.50 -24.99
N SER A 178 -8.98 -9.20 -24.99
CA SER A 178 -9.16 -10.54 -25.59
C SER A 178 -8.95 -10.60 -27.11
N GLU A 179 -8.37 -9.56 -27.72
CA GLU A 179 -8.03 -9.45 -29.14
C GLU A 179 -6.56 -9.09 -29.39
N GLY A 180 -5.61 -9.43 -28.50
CA GLY A 180 -4.19 -9.55 -28.84
C GLY A 180 -3.56 -8.38 -29.61
N THR A 181 -4.06 -7.16 -29.44
CA THR A 181 -3.60 -5.98 -30.17
C THR A 181 -3.24 -4.91 -29.16
N ASN A 182 -1.94 -4.60 -29.05
CA ASN A 182 -1.48 -3.42 -28.32
C ASN A 182 -2.10 -2.18 -28.98
N VAL A 183 -2.90 -1.44 -28.23
CA VAL A 183 -3.35 -0.10 -28.62
C VAL A 183 -3.09 0.88 -27.48
N ASP A 184 -2.16 1.79 -27.74
CA ASP A 184 -1.99 3.03 -26.98
C ASP A 184 -3.24 3.90 -27.18
N LEU A 185 -3.91 4.28 -26.09
CA LEU A 185 -4.97 5.30 -26.07
C LEU A 185 -4.49 6.53 -25.31
#